data_AF-F3QWB8-F1
#
_entry.id   AF-F3QWB8-F1
#
_cell.length_a   1.000
_cell.length_b   1.000
_cell.length_c   1.000
_cell.angle_alpha   90.00
_cell.angle_beta   90.00
_cell.angle_gamma   90.00
#
_symmetry.space_group_name_H-M   'P 1'
#
loop_
_entity.id
_entity.type
_entity.pdbx_description
1 polymer ?
#
loop_
_entity_poly.entity_id
_entity_poly.type
_entity_poly.pdbx_seq_one_letter_code
_entity_poly.pdbx_strand_id
1 'polypeptide(L)'
;MTGKTLLDGRNWPVFAIKVDGAEPDRIAVDTERGPFGNGYGKWTGRIGDDVYYCDLRTRNFGADNRLGSEDLWELSRFGLKVAGLVNDVYRVAWVKTFRSVEELENFVTGVPSIQTVADVRYDVHGSVLRLWADGALLDLRLYSADGSLCSMLGDRWGKTEIHLPGRGVFVLRWSDNGRRCRSLKVCMGDMR
;
A
#
# COMPACT_ATOMS: atom_id res chain seq x y z
N MET A 1 -4.34 4.51 30.29
CA MET A 1 -3.67 5.26 29.20
C MET A 1 -4.62 5.30 28.03
N THR A 2 -5.28 6.43 27.77
CA THR A 2 -6.12 6.59 26.59
C THR A 2 -5.20 6.84 25.39
N GLY A 3 -4.86 5.78 24.66
CA GLY A 3 -4.09 5.89 23.43
C GLY A 3 -4.89 6.69 22.40
N LYS A 4 -4.33 7.78 21.90
CA LYS A 4 -4.91 8.52 20.77
C LYS A 4 -4.61 7.76 19.47
N THR A 5 -5.56 7.73 18.56
CA THR A 5 -5.37 7.25 17.19
C THR A 5 -4.96 8.41 16.30
N LEU A 6 -3.93 8.23 15.49
CA LEU A 6 -3.54 9.20 14.46
C LEU A 6 -4.16 8.80 13.13
N LEU A 7 -4.86 9.74 12.50
CA LEU A 7 -5.39 9.59 11.15
C LEU A 7 -4.65 10.54 10.22
N ASP A 8 -3.84 9.98 9.32
CA ASP A 8 -2.91 10.70 8.46
C ASP A 8 -3.41 10.71 7.02
N GLY A 9 -3.92 11.86 6.57
CA GLY A 9 -4.41 12.06 5.20
C GLY A 9 -3.32 12.08 4.14
N ARG A 10 -2.06 12.27 4.53
CA ARG A 10 -0.93 12.34 3.61
C ARG A 10 -0.38 10.96 3.29
N ASN A 11 -0.13 10.17 4.33
CA ASN A 11 0.62 8.93 4.17
C ASN A 11 -0.26 7.69 4.06
N TRP A 12 -1.37 7.62 4.81
CA TRP A 12 -2.19 6.39 4.89
C TRP A 12 -3.70 6.66 4.82
N PRO A 13 -4.18 7.38 3.78
CA PRO A 13 -5.55 7.86 3.72
C PRO A 13 -6.57 6.78 3.33
N VAL A 14 -6.14 5.62 2.82
CA VAL A 14 -7.04 4.56 2.40
C VAL A 14 -7.15 3.52 3.51
N PHE A 15 -8.33 3.41 4.12
CA PHE A 15 -8.66 2.36 5.08
C PHE A 15 -9.41 1.24 4.35
N ALA A 16 -9.04 -0.02 4.57
CA ALA A 16 -9.72 -1.15 3.95
C ALA A 16 -9.88 -2.35 4.88
N ILE A 17 -10.90 -3.15 4.60
CA ILE A 17 -11.25 -4.34 5.34
C ILE A 17 -11.63 -5.47 4.38
N LYS A 18 -11.20 -6.69 4.67
CA LYS A 18 -11.70 -7.90 4.04
C LYS A 18 -12.64 -8.64 5.00
N VAL A 19 -13.89 -8.82 4.60
CA VAL A 19 -14.93 -9.46 5.41
C VAL A 19 -15.62 -10.55 4.62
N ASP A 20 -15.80 -11.70 5.26
CA ASP A 20 -16.60 -12.81 4.77
C ASP A 20 -17.91 -12.90 5.57
N GLY A 21 -19.01 -13.25 4.89
CA GLY A 21 -20.32 -13.52 5.51
C GLY A 21 -21.19 -12.32 5.88
N ALA A 22 -20.96 -11.13 5.32
CA ALA A 22 -21.65 -9.90 5.72
C ALA A 22 -22.38 -9.19 4.57
N GLU A 23 -23.53 -8.57 4.86
CA GLU A 23 -23.98 -7.42 4.10
C GLU A 23 -23.11 -6.20 4.50
N PRO A 24 -22.25 -5.68 3.61
CA PRO A 24 -21.27 -4.63 3.92
C PRO A 24 -21.92 -3.28 4.26
N ASP A 25 -23.20 -3.12 3.96
CA ASP A 25 -24.01 -1.96 4.29
C ASP A 25 -24.25 -1.80 5.80
N ARG A 26 -24.06 -2.83 6.61
CA ARG A 26 -24.21 -2.76 8.08
C ARG A 26 -22.96 -2.29 8.81
N ILE A 27 -21.82 -2.23 8.12
CA ILE A 27 -20.53 -1.82 8.67
C ILE A 27 -20.23 -0.39 8.21
N ALA A 28 -19.79 0.47 9.12
CA ALA A 28 -19.37 1.84 8.84
C ALA A 28 -18.09 2.21 9.59
N VAL A 29 -17.24 3.03 8.96
CA VAL A 29 -16.12 3.69 9.66
C VAL A 29 -16.69 4.86 10.47
N ASP A 30 -16.34 4.94 11.76
CA ASP A 30 -16.88 5.91 12.71
C ASP A 30 -15.78 6.50 13.60
N THR A 31 -15.91 7.78 13.91
CA THR A 31 -14.98 8.54 14.75
C THR A 31 -15.72 9.40 15.77
N GLU A 32 -15.04 10.04 16.72
CA GLU A 32 -15.71 11.07 17.55
C GLU A 32 -16.21 12.28 16.74
N ARG A 33 -15.70 12.49 15.53
CA ARG A 33 -16.16 13.53 14.58
C ARG A 33 -17.36 13.08 13.73
N GLY A 34 -17.84 11.86 13.95
CA GLY A 34 -19.00 11.27 13.28
C GLY A 34 -18.63 10.14 12.30
N PRO A 35 -19.66 9.54 11.66
CA PRO A 35 -19.49 8.46 10.69
C PRO A 35 -18.96 8.99 9.35
N PHE A 36 -18.10 8.22 8.71
CA PHE A 36 -17.65 8.49 7.34
C PHE A 36 -18.83 8.45 6.36
N GLY A 37 -18.93 9.46 5.48
CA GLY A 37 -20.03 9.59 4.52
C GLY A 37 -21.37 10.06 5.14
N ASN A 38 -21.38 10.44 6.42
CA ASN A 38 -22.58 10.93 7.12
C ASN A 38 -23.81 9.99 7.02
N GLY A 39 -23.57 8.67 7.12
CA GLY A 39 -24.62 7.66 7.10
C GLY A 39 -25.04 7.15 5.71
N TYR A 40 -24.66 7.83 4.63
CA TYR A 40 -24.83 7.38 3.25
C TYR A 40 -23.47 7.07 2.61
N GLY A 41 -23.39 6.02 1.77
CA GLY A 41 -22.11 5.67 1.13
C GLY A 41 -21.02 5.37 2.17
N LYS A 42 -21.20 4.30 2.94
CA LYS A 42 -20.29 3.90 4.04
C LYS A 42 -18.89 3.49 3.56
N TRP A 43 -18.75 3.27 2.26
CA TRP A 43 -17.52 2.89 1.57
C TRP A 43 -17.30 3.80 0.38
N THR A 44 -16.04 4.13 0.09
CA THR A 44 -15.64 4.78 -1.16
C THR A 44 -15.81 3.80 -2.32
N GLY A 45 -15.44 2.54 -2.12
CA GLY A 45 -15.59 1.48 -3.11
C GLY A 45 -15.35 0.09 -2.55
N ARG A 46 -15.29 -0.90 -3.45
CA ARG A 46 -14.96 -2.30 -3.16
C ARG A 46 -14.06 -2.89 -4.25
N ILE A 47 -13.26 -3.88 -3.90
CA ILE A 47 -12.40 -4.64 -4.83
C ILE A 47 -12.75 -6.12 -4.67
N GLY A 48 -13.12 -6.77 -5.77
CA GLY A 48 -13.75 -8.09 -5.71
C GLY A 48 -15.05 -8.06 -4.89
N ASP A 49 -15.37 -9.19 -4.28
CA ASP A 49 -16.64 -9.37 -3.55
C ASP A 49 -16.52 -9.12 -2.04
N ASP A 50 -15.30 -9.17 -1.49
CA ASP A 50 -15.07 -9.25 -0.05
C ASP A 50 -14.15 -8.17 0.53
N VAL A 51 -13.61 -7.25 -0.30
CA VAL A 51 -12.77 -6.13 0.16
C VAL A 51 -13.47 -4.80 -0.02
N TYR A 52 -13.67 -4.06 1.08
CA TYR A 52 -14.31 -2.76 1.13
C TYR A 52 -13.33 -1.70 1.60
N TYR A 53 -13.38 -0.49 1.04
CA TYR A 53 -12.44 0.57 1.41
C TYR A 53 -13.06 1.96 1.46
N CYS A 54 -12.42 2.82 2.25
CA CYS A 54 -12.67 4.26 2.36
C CYS A 54 -11.39 5.02 2.02
N ASP A 55 -11.41 5.85 0.99
CA ASP A 55 -10.45 6.96 0.90
C ASP A 55 -10.98 8.07 1.80
N LEU A 56 -10.36 8.19 2.98
CA LEU A 56 -10.84 9.01 4.09
C LEU A 56 -10.84 10.51 3.77
N ARG A 57 -10.20 10.91 2.67
CA ARG A 57 -10.14 12.31 2.20
C ARG A 57 -11.29 12.67 1.26
N THR A 58 -12.01 11.68 0.76
CA THR A 58 -12.99 11.90 -0.32
C THR A 58 -14.35 12.36 0.20
N ARG A 59 -14.66 12.08 1.47
CA ARG A 59 -15.95 12.40 2.11
C ARG A 59 -15.76 12.95 3.52
N ASN A 60 -16.82 13.49 4.07
CA ASN A 60 -16.84 14.04 5.43
C ASN A 60 -17.07 12.92 6.46
N PHE A 61 -16.55 13.14 7.67
CA PHE A 61 -16.98 12.50 8.90
C PHE A 61 -18.03 13.37 9.57
N GLY A 62 -19.21 12.81 9.82
CA GLY A 62 -20.38 13.60 10.22
C GLY A 62 -20.74 14.64 9.16
N ALA A 63 -21.30 15.78 9.58
CA ALA A 63 -21.74 16.82 8.66
C ALA A 63 -20.57 17.49 7.92
N ASP A 64 -19.56 17.95 8.66
CA ASP A 64 -18.64 18.99 8.14
C ASP A 64 -17.14 18.66 8.28
N ASN A 65 -16.77 17.50 8.84
CA ASN A 65 -15.35 17.21 9.11
C ASN A 65 -14.72 16.47 7.93
N ARG A 66 -13.97 17.17 7.07
CA ARG A 66 -13.22 16.54 5.96
C ARG A 66 -11.73 16.42 6.29
N LEU A 67 -11.17 15.22 6.14
CA LEU A 67 -9.72 15.02 6.25
C LEU A 67 -9.03 15.54 4.99
N GLY A 68 -8.21 16.57 5.12
CA GLY A 68 -7.36 17.08 4.03
C GLY A 68 -6.23 16.12 3.65
N SER A 69 -5.64 16.32 2.46
CA SER A 69 -4.52 15.49 1.98
C SER A 69 -3.19 15.73 2.73
N GLU A 70 -3.10 16.80 3.51
CA GLU A 70 -1.92 17.13 4.34
C GLU A 70 -2.25 17.11 5.84
N ASP A 71 -3.48 16.71 6.20
CA ASP A 71 -3.96 16.75 7.57
C ASP A 71 -3.44 15.54 8.37
N LEU A 72 -3.14 15.81 9.63
CA LEU A 72 -2.95 14.79 10.66
C LEU A 72 -3.96 15.06 11.78
N TRP A 73 -4.91 14.14 11.96
CA TRP A 73 -5.88 14.24 13.03
C TRP A 73 -5.47 13.36 14.21
N GLU A 74 -5.53 13.93 15.41
CA GLU A 74 -5.53 13.15 16.64
C GLU A 74 -6.97 12.83 17.03
N LEU A 75 -7.28 11.55 17.08
CA LEU A 75 -8.60 11.04 17.43
C LEU A 75 -8.55 10.29 18.76
N SER A 76 -9.56 10.54 19.59
CA SER A 76 -9.86 9.75 20.77
C SER A 76 -10.60 8.46 20.43
N ARG A 77 -11.24 8.38 19.24
CA ARG A 77 -11.95 7.20 18.77
C ARG A 77 -11.88 7.08 17.26
N PHE A 78 -11.34 5.96 16.79
CA PHE A 78 -11.45 5.53 15.40
C PHE A 78 -11.82 4.05 15.40
N GLY A 79 -12.89 3.68 14.70
CA GLY A 79 -13.31 2.28 14.69
C GLY A 79 -14.36 1.94 13.66
N LEU A 80 -14.73 0.67 13.66
CA LEU A 80 -15.82 0.13 12.87
C LEU A 80 -17.06 0.03 13.74
N LYS A 81 -18.16 0.58 13.25
CA LYS A 81 -19.49 0.42 13.84
C LYS A 81 -20.26 -0.58 13.00
N VAL A 82 -20.76 -1.62 13.64
CA VAL A 82 -21.64 -2.62 13.03
C VAL A 82 -23.03 -2.48 13.63
N ALA A 83 -24.06 -2.40 12.78
CA ALA A 83 -25.45 -2.26 13.22
C ALA A 83 -26.28 -3.49 12.84
N GLY A 84 -27.31 -3.78 13.63
CA GLY A 84 -28.31 -4.80 13.28
C GLY A 84 -27.76 -6.23 13.24
N LEU A 85 -26.98 -6.63 14.24
CA LEU A 85 -26.49 -8.00 14.39
C LEU A 85 -27.67 -8.93 14.73
N VAL A 86 -28.17 -9.73 13.79
CA VAL A 86 -29.17 -10.77 14.06
C VAL A 86 -28.72 -12.08 13.43
N ASN A 87 -28.09 -12.96 14.22
CA ASN A 87 -27.57 -14.27 13.81
C ASN A 87 -26.48 -14.27 12.70
N ASP A 88 -25.92 -13.12 12.37
CA ASP A 88 -24.88 -12.97 11.36
C ASP A 88 -23.49 -13.32 11.93
N VAL A 89 -22.76 -14.22 11.25
CA VAL A 89 -21.36 -14.57 11.57
C VAL A 89 -20.44 -13.78 10.65
N TYR A 90 -19.84 -12.71 11.16
CA TYR A 90 -18.85 -11.92 10.45
C TYR A 90 -17.46 -12.51 10.65
N ARG A 91 -16.74 -12.79 9.57
CA ARG A 91 -15.32 -13.10 9.66
C ARG A 91 -14.50 -12.00 9.02
N VAL A 92 -13.84 -11.21 9.87
CA VAL A 92 -12.84 -10.24 9.40
C VAL A 92 -11.54 -10.99 9.14
N ALA A 93 -11.12 -11.03 7.89
CA ALA A 93 -9.85 -11.64 7.51
C ALA A 93 -8.68 -10.71 7.83
N TRP A 94 -8.83 -9.42 7.52
CA TRP A 94 -7.85 -8.38 7.85
C TRP A 94 -8.46 -6.97 7.79
N VAL A 95 -7.82 -6.03 8.49
CA VAL A 95 -8.05 -4.58 8.43
C VAL A 95 -6.69 -3.91 8.24
N LYS A 96 -6.56 -3.03 7.24
CA LYS A 96 -5.29 -2.38 6.89
C LYS A 96 -5.50 -0.97 6.35
N THR A 97 -4.42 -0.19 6.33
CA THR A 97 -4.35 1.11 5.66
C THR A 97 -3.34 1.09 4.52
N PHE A 98 -3.58 1.92 3.49
CA PHE A 98 -2.81 2.01 2.26
C PHE A 98 -2.60 3.48 1.87
N ARG A 99 -1.56 3.75 1.10
CA ARG A 99 -1.20 5.08 0.58
C ARG A 99 -2.15 5.52 -0.54
N SER A 100 -2.66 4.56 -1.30
CA SER A 100 -3.57 4.80 -2.42
C SER A 100 -4.51 3.61 -2.65
N VAL A 101 -5.56 3.84 -3.45
CA VAL A 101 -6.47 2.77 -3.89
C VAL A 101 -5.75 1.78 -4.78
N GLU A 102 -4.82 2.26 -5.62
CA GLU A 102 -3.97 1.41 -6.47
C GLU A 102 -3.08 0.46 -5.64
N GLU A 103 -2.48 0.92 -4.54
CA GLU A 103 -1.69 0.05 -3.65
C GLU A 103 -2.57 -1.05 -3.03
N LEU A 104 -3.81 -0.71 -2.65
CA LEU A 104 -4.78 -1.68 -2.17
C LEU A 104 -5.16 -2.69 -3.27
N GLU A 105 -5.47 -2.25 -4.49
CA GLU A 105 -5.80 -3.13 -5.62
C GLU A 105 -4.67 -4.12 -5.90
N ASN A 106 -3.43 -3.65 -5.90
CA ASN A 106 -2.24 -4.47 -6.06
C ASN A 106 -2.08 -5.48 -4.90
N PHE A 107 -2.30 -5.06 -3.66
CA PHE A 107 -2.28 -5.95 -2.50
C PHE A 107 -3.34 -7.07 -2.58
N VAL A 108 -4.53 -6.77 -3.08
CA VAL A 108 -5.65 -7.73 -3.17
C VAL A 108 -5.48 -8.69 -4.35
N THR A 109 -5.10 -8.17 -5.50
CA THR A 109 -4.99 -8.96 -6.75
C THR A 109 -3.66 -9.70 -6.87
N GLY A 110 -2.66 -9.35 -6.05
CA GLY A 110 -1.29 -9.84 -6.20
C GLY A 110 -0.60 -9.30 -7.46
N VAL A 111 -1.23 -8.36 -8.18
CA VAL A 111 -0.60 -7.63 -9.27
C VAL A 111 0.40 -6.66 -8.64
N PRO A 112 1.69 -6.73 -8.98
CA PRO A 112 2.67 -5.83 -8.39
C PRO A 112 2.49 -4.40 -8.93
N SER A 113 2.63 -3.39 -8.07
CA SER A 113 2.71 -1.98 -8.51
C SER A 113 3.99 -1.76 -9.31
N ILE A 114 3.88 -1.70 -10.63
CA ILE A 114 5.00 -1.39 -11.51
C ILE A 114 5.33 0.10 -11.38
N GLN A 115 6.50 0.40 -10.83
CA GLN A 115 7.06 1.74 -10.74
C GLN A 115 8.09 1.97 -11.86
N THR A 116 8.36 3.24 -12.18
CA THR A 116 9.36 3.60 -13.19
C THR A 116 10.41 4.51 -12.57
N VAL A 117 11.69 4.17 -12.72
CA VAL A 117 12.81 5.04 -12.35
C VAL A 117 13.76 5.15 -13.54
N ALA A 118 13.94 6.38 -14.02
CA ALA A 118 14.59 6.66 -15.29
C ALA A 118 13.93 5.88 -16.45
N ASP A 119 14.63 4.89 -16.98
CA ASP A 119 14.25 4.04 -18.11
C ASP A 119 13.97 2.58 -17.71
N VAL A 120 13.98 2.29 -16.41
CA VAL A 120 13.70 0.95 -15.89
C VAL A 120 12.35 0.96 -15.18
N ARG A 121 11.47 0.07 -15.64
CA ARG A 121 10.25 -0.27 -14.90
C ARG A 121 10.57 -1.38 -13.91
N TYR A 122 9.98 -1.36 -12.74
CA TYR A 122 10.26 -2.37 -11.72
C TYR A 122 9.06 -2.63 -10.82
N ASP A 123 9.00 -3.82 -10.25
CA ASP A 123 8.10 -4.16 -9.16
C ASP A 123 8.85 -4.98 -8.09
N VAL A 124 8.24 -5.10 -6.92
CA VAL A 124 8.70 -6.05 -5.89
C VAL A 124 7.54 -6.94 -5.52
N HIS A 125 7.70 -8.24 -5.71
CA HIS A 125 6.72 -9.24 -5.34
C HIS A 125 7.35 -10.29 -4.40
N GLY A 126 6.96 -10.24 -3.13
CA GLY A 126 7.59 -11.05 -2.08
C GLY A 126 9.08 -10.72 -1.93
N SER A 127 9.95 -11.70 -2.18
CA SER A 127 11.41 -11.52 -2.15
C SER A 127 12.03 -11.36 -3.54
N VAL A 128 11.24 -11.01 -4.57
CA VAL A 128 11.72 -10.88 -5.94
C VAL A 128 11.53 -9.45 -6.41
N LEU A 129 12.62 -8.80 -6.80
CA LEU A 129 12.64 -7.54 -7.54
C LEU A 129 12.59 -7.88 -9.04
N ARG A 130 11.51 -7.49 -9.72
CA ARG A 130 11.40 -7.65 -11.17
C ARG A 130 11.69 -6.31 -11.84
N LEU A 131 12.43 -6.35 -12.93
CA LEU A 131 12.88 -5.20 -13.68
C LEU A 131 12.54 -5.42 -15.15
N TRP A 132 12.14 -4.36 -15.85
CA TRP A 132 12.02 -4.33 -17.30
C TRP A 132 12.87 -3.19 -17.84
N ALA A 133 13.90 -3.56 -18.59
CA ALA A 133 14.79 -2.64 -19.28
C ALA A 133 14.56 -2.77 -20.79
N ASP A 134 13.61 -1.99 -21.29
CA ASP A 134 13.25 -2.01 -22.71
C ASP A 134 14.26 -1.15 -23.48
N GLY A 135 15.10 -1.81 -24.29
CA GLY A 135 15.99 -1.14 -25.26
C GLY A 135 17.42 -0.84 -24.79
N ALA A 136 17.83 -1.30 -23.60
CA ALA A 136 19.22 -1.18 -23.14
C ALA A 136 19.72 -2.50 -22.51
N LEU A 137 21.00 -2.81 -22.76
CA LEU A 137 21.76 -3.84 -22.02
C LEU A 137 22.26 -3.21 -20.73
N LEU A 138 21.87 -3.80 -19.59
CA LEU A 138 22.20 -3.27 -18.27
C LEU A 138 23.11 -4.21 -17.49
N ASP A 139 24.15 -3.64 -16.91
CA ASP A 139 24.90 -4.24 -15.81
C ASP A 139 24.22 -3.88 -14.49
N LEU A 140 23.70 -4.88 -13.79
CA LEU A 140 22.96 -4.74 -12.54
C LEU A 140 23.81 -5.16 -11.35
N ARG A 141 23.83 -4.33 -10.29
CA ARG A 141 24.50 -4.63 -9.02
C ARG A 141 23.58 -4.29 -7.86
N LEU A 142 23.27 -5.28 -7.03
CA LEU A 142 22.44 -5.12 -5.85
C LEU A 142 23.34 -5.03 -4.62
N TYR A 143 23.15 -4.00 -3.80
CA TYR A 143 23.86 -3.79 -2.54
C TYR A 143 22.90 -3.83 -1.36
N SER A 144 23.35 -4.34 -0.22
CA SER A 144 22.68 -4.16 1.07
C SER A 144 22.89 -2.74 1.62
N ALA A 145 22.14 -2.38 2.67
CA ALA A 145 22.22 -1.08 3.31
C ALA A 145 23.62 -0.73 3.86
N ASP A 146 24.40 -1.73 4.24
CA ASP A 146 25.79 -1.58 4.69
C ASP A 146 26.79 -1.40 3.53
N GLY A 147 26.33 -1.46 2.27
CA GLY A 147 27.16 -1.36 1.08
C GLY A 147 27.74 -2.69 0.59
N SER A 148 27.43 -3.82 1.23
CA SER A 148 27.91 -5.14 0.77
C SER A 148 27.23 -5.54 -0.54
N LEU A 149 27.99 -6.07 -1.51
CA LEU A 149 27.44 -6.55 -2.78
C LEU A 149 26.67 -7.86 -2.55
N CYS A 150 25.37 -7.84 -2.80
CA CYS A 150 24.48 -9.00 -2.65
C CYS A 150 24.34 -9.82 -3.94
N SER A 151 24.27 -9.15 -5.09
CA SER A 151 24.10 -9.81 -6.39
C SER A 151 24.64 -8.96 -7.53
N MET A 152 25.11 -9.60 -8.59
CA MET A 152 25.59 -8.96 -9.80
C MET A 152 25.14 -9.74 -11.04
N LEU A 153 24.57 -9.04 -12.01
CA LEU A 153 24.06 -9.61 -13.26
C LEU A 153 24.48 -8.69 -14.40
N GLY A 154 25.37 -9.16 -15.27
CA GLY A 154 25.79 -8.42 -16.46
C GLY A 154 24.87 -8.66 -17.65
N ASP A 155 24.92 -7.75 -18.63
CA ASP A 155 24.33 -7.88 -19.97
C ASP A 155 22.85 -8.28 -19.96
N ARG A 156 22.04 -7.70 -19.08
CA ARG A 156 20.61 -8.00 -18.98
C ARG A 156 19.78 -7.10 -19.89
N TRP A 157 18.88 -7.73 -20.64
CA TRP A 157 17.93 -7.06 -21.52
C TRP A 157 16.50 -7.56 -21.25
N GLY A 158 15.51 -6.67 -21.36
CA GLY A 158 14.11 -7.01 -21.15
C GLY A 158 13.79 -7.31 -19.68
N LYS A 159 12.96 -8.33 -19.44
CA LYS A 159 12.54 -8.71 -18.08
C LYS A 159 13.66 -9.44 -17.33
N THR A 160 14.06 -8.91 -16.18
CA THR A 160 15.05 -9.51 -15.27
C THR A 160 14.48 -9.64 -13.88
N GLU A 161 14.77 -10.75 -13.20
CA GLU A 161 14.34 -10.99 -11.82
C GLU A 161 15.57 -11.13 -10.91
N ILE A 162 15.53 -10.46 -9.76
CA ILE A 162 16.58 -10.50 -8.74
C ILE A 162 15.96 -10.94 -7.42
N HIS A 163 16.46 -12.04 -6.85
CA HIS A 163 16.07 -12.46 -5.51
C HIS A 163 16.75 -11.58 -4.46
N LEU A 164 15.94 -10.95 -3.62
CA LEU A 164 16.40 -10.18 -2.47
C LEU A 164 16.71 -11.14 -1.30
N PRO A 165 17.87 -11.02 -0.65
CA PRO A 165 18.35 -12.01 0.33
C PRO A 165 17.56 -12.03 1.65
N GLY A 166 16.71 -11.04 1.91
CA GLY A 166 15.89 -10.98 3.12
C GLY A 166 15.26 -9.61 3.32
N ARG A 167 14.55 -9.42 4.44
CA ARG A 167 13.97 -8.11 4.79
C ARG A 167 15.08 -7.07 5.00
N GLY A 168 14.85 -5.84 4.56
CA GLY A 168 15.81 -4.76 4.70
C GLY A 168 15.76 -3.75 3.57
N VAL A 169 16.76 -2.87 3.56
CA VAL A 169 16.97 -1.86 2.51
C VAL A 169 18.09 -2.33 1.59
N PHE A 170 17.83 -2.24 0.29
CA PHE A 170 18.76 -2.56 -0.76
C PHE A 170 18.90 -1.38 -1.71
N VAL A 171 20.05 -1.30 -2.37
CA VAL A 171 20.32 -0.35 -3.45
C VAL A 171 20.65 -1.13 -4.70
N LEU A 172 19.76 -1.10 -5.69
CA LEU A 172 20.07 -1.57 -7.02
C LEU A 172 20.79 -0.45 -7.76
N ARG A 173 21.98 -0.73 -8.29
CA ARG A 173 22.67 0.12 -9.27
C ARG A 173 22.64 -0.52 -10.64
N TRP A 174 22.51 0.29 -11.68
CA TRP A 174 22.65 -0.18 -13.05
C TRP A 174 23.44 0.78 -13.92
N SER A 175 24.09 0.23 -14.95
CA SER A 175 24.68 1.02 -16.02
C SER A 175 24.39 0.48 -17.40
N ASP A 176 24.13 1.38 -18.35
CA ASP A 176 24.24 1.12 -19.79
C ASP A 176 25.72 1.07 -20.14
N ASN A 177 26.29 -0.13 -20.31
CA ASN A 177 27.65 -0.37 -20.80
C ASN A 177 28.73 0.59 -20.23
N GLY A 178 28.68 0.85 -18.92
CA GLY A 178 29.61 1.74 -18.22
C GLY A 178 29.45 3.25 -18.48
N ARG A 179 28.48 3.70 -19.28
CA ARG A 179 28.30 5.12 -19.65
C ARG A 179 27.52 5.93 -18.63
N ARG A 180 26.43 5.38 -18.09
CA ARG A 180 25.54 6.08 -17.16
C ARG A 180 25.17 5.18 -16.00
N CYS A 181 25.63 5.52 -14.80
CA CYS A 181 25.26 4.83 -13.58
C CYS A 181 24.00 5.45 -12.95
N ARG A 182 23.03 4.61 -12.63
CA ARG A 182 21.79 4.98 -11.94
C ARG A 182 21.58 4.08 -10.73
N SER A 183 20.71 4.51 -9.82
CA SER A 183 20.41 3.75 -8.61
C SER A 183 18.95 3.85 -8.19
N LEU A 184 18.46 2.77 -7.60
CA LEU A 184 17.12 2.63 -7.04
C LEU A 184 17.25 2.07 -5.62
N LYS A 185 16.59 2.72 -4.67
CA LYS A 185 16.44 2.19 -3.31
C LYS A 185 15.22 1.27 -3.28
N VAL A 186 15.42 0.03 -2.85
CA VAL A 186 14.38 -1.00 -2.71
C VAL A 186 14.24 -1.35 -1.23
N CYS A 187 13.03 -1.25 -0.68
CA CYS A 187 12.77 -1.58 0.72
C CYS A 187 11.88 -2.82 0.78
N MET A 188 12.30 -3.85 1.52
CA MET A 188 11.54 -5.09 1.68
C MET A 188 11.15 -5.31 3.14
N GLY A 189 9.84 -5.32 3.39
CA GLY A 189 9.23 -5.37 4.73
C GLY A 189 8.89 -3.98 5.28
N ASP A 190 7.97 -3.94 6.25
CA ASP A 190 7.61 -2.71 6.95
C ASP A 190 8.86 -2.12 7.62
N MET A 191 9.30 -0.95 7.17
CA MET A 191 10.26 -0.13 7.91
C MET A 191 9.52 0.43 9.12
N ARG A 192 9.61 -0.28 10.25
CA ARG A 192 9.26 0.26 11.56
C ARG A 192 10.20 1.39 11.94
#